data_AF-A0A382J828-F1
#
_entry.id   AF-A0A382J828-F1
#
_cell.length_a   1.000
_cell.length_b   1.000
_cell.length_c   1.000
_cell.angle_alpha   90.00
_cell.angle_beta   90.00
_cell.angle_gamma   90.00
#
_symmetry.space_group_name_H-M   'P 1'
#
loop_
_entity.id
_entity.type
_entity.pdbx_description
1 polymer ?
#
loop_
_entity_poly.entity_id
_entity_poly.type
_entity_poly.pdbx_seq_one_letter_code
_entity_poly.pdbx_strand_id
1 'polypeptide(L)' 'MSDERNFLPVNIAVITVSDTRTPANDKSGDLLDDRIKAAGHNVALRAIVVDDQATIVRKLKSLINDKEIDVVFAT' A
#
# COMPACT_ATOMS: atom_id res chain seq x y z
N MET A 1 32.07 -10.06 -14.93
CA MET A 1 31.52 -8.73 -14.60
C MET A 1 30.27 -9.00 -13.79
N SER A 2 30.20 -8.55 -12.54
CA SER A 2 29.00 -8.68 -11.72
C SER A 2 27.95 -7.72 -12.28
N ASP A 3 26.82 -8.25 -12.74
CA ASP A 3 25.63 -7.44 -13.04
C ASP A 3 25.02 -6.94 -11.72
N GLU A 4 25.62 -5.90 -11.15
CA GLU A 4 25.00 -5.16 -10.04
C GLU A 4 23.84 -4.33 -10.60
N ARG A 5 22.63 -4.87 -10.50
CA ARG A 5 21.41 -4.10 -10.77
C ARG A 5 21.18 -3.12 -9.63
N ASN A 6 21.11 -1.83 -9.96
CA ASN A 6 20.73 -0.79 -9.01
C ASN A 6 19.34 -1.09 -8.43
N PHE A 7 19.21 -0.88 -7.12
CA PHE A 7 17.91 -0.94 -6.46
C PHE A 7 17.04 0.23 -6.96
N LEU A 8 15.84 -0.09 -7.43
CA LEU A 8 14.84 0.90 -7.83
C LEU A 8 13.70 0.87 -6.81
N PRO A 9 13.55 1.91 -5.98
CA PRO A 9 12.40 1.99 -5.07
C PRO A 9 11.12 2.09 -5.89
N VAL A 10 10.05 1.51 -5.37
CA VAL A 10 8.71 1.59 -5.96
C VAL A 10 7.77 2.27 -4.97
N ASN A 11 6.74 2.90 -5.50
CA ASN A 11 5.71 3.59 -4.76
C ASN A 11 4.55 2.63 -4.48
N ILE A 12 4.33 2.35 -3.20
CA ILE A 12 3.37 1.36 -2.73
C ILE A 12 2.19 2.06 -2.06
N ALA A 13 0.98 1.69 -2.47
CA ALA A 13 -0.24 1.99 -1.75
C ALA A 13 -0.60 0.84 -0.79
N VAL A 14 -0.87 1.17 0.47
CA VAL A 14 -1.34 0.22 1.48
C VAL A 14 -2.81 0.48 1.78
N ILE A 15 -3.65 -0.54 1.59
CA ILE A 15 -5.07 -0.54 1.93
C ILE A 15 -5.29 -1.50 3.09
N THR A 16 -5.93 -1.03 4.15
CA THR A 16 -6.50 -1.89 5.19
C THR A 16 -8.00 -1.99 4.97
N VAL A 17 -8.51 -3.20 4.74
CA VAL A 17 -9.94 -3.49 4.61
C VAL A 17 -10.48 -3.85 5.99
N SER A 18 -11.33 -3.00 6.55
CA SER A 18 -11.95 -3.26 7.86
C SER A 18 -13.10 -2.30 8.15
N ASP A 19 -14.13 -2.83 8.80
CA ASP A 19 -15.26 -2.02 9.30
C ASP A 19 -14.96 -1.31 10.63
N THR A 20 -13.91 -1.73 11.35
CA THR A 20 -13.63 -1.25 12.72
C THR A 20 -12.26 -0.63 12.90
N ARG A 21 -11.35 -0.80 11.93
CA ARG A 21 -10.04 -0.16 12.00
C ARG A 21 -10.15 1.35 11.81
N THR A 22 -9.26 2.03 12.51
CA THR A 22 -9.01 3.46 12.43
C THR A 22 -7.49 3.64 12.30
N PRO A 23 -7.00 4.82 11.88
CA PRO A 23 -5.57 5.06 11.83
C PRO A 23 -4.83 4.80 13.15
N ALA A 24 -5.51 5.01 14.30
CA ALA A 24 -4.93 4.79 15.62
C ALA A 24 -4.77 3.31 16.01
N ASN A 25 -5.49 2.41 15.34
CA ASN A 25 -5.45 0.99 15.66
C ASN A 25 -5.09 0.11 14.46
N ASP A 26 -4.66 0.67 13.33
CA ASP A 26 -4.29 -0.05 12.11
C ASP A 26 -2.91 -0.71 12.19
N LYS A 27 -2.78 -1.69 13.10
CA LYS A 27 -1.50 -2.39 13.36
C LYS A 27 -0.92 -3.08 12.13
N SER A 28 -1.77 -3.63 11.25
CA SER A 28 -1.31 -4.29 10.03
C SER A 28 -0.78 -3.29 9.02
N GLY A 29 -1.48 -2.16 8.83
CA GLY A 29 -1.00 -1.08 7.98
C GLY A 29 0.29 -0.44 8.50
N ASP A 30 0.43 -0.27 9.82
CA ASP A 30 1.67 0.24 10.43
C ASP A 30 2.85 -0.73 10.20
N LEU A 31 2.62 -2.03 10.43
CA LEU A 31 3.64 -3.05 10.17
C LEU A 31 4.08 -3.09 8.70
N LEU A 32 3.14 -2.94 7.77
CA LEU A 32 3.46 -2.88 6.34
C LEU A 32 4.25 -1.62 6.01
N ASP A 33 3.86 -0.46 6.54
CA ASP A 33 4.55 0.81 6.33
C ASP A 33 6.02 0.74 6.77
N ASP A 34 6.26 0.23 7.98
CA ASP A 34 7.61 0.05 8.53
C ASP A 34 8.45 -0.91 7.66
N ARG A 35 7.88 -2.05 7.24
CA ARG A 35 8.59 -3.05 6.43
C ARG A 35 8.91 -2.55 5.03
N ILE A 36 7.99 -1.82 4.40
CA ILE A 36 8.17 -1.24 3.07
C ILE A 36 9.32 -0.23 3.11
N LYS A 37 9.30 0.68 4.09
CA LYS A 37 10.35 1.69 4.27
C LYS A 37 11.69 1.05 4.62
N ALA A 38 11.70 0.05 5.49
CA ALA A 38 12.92 -0.69 5.85
C ALA A 38 13.54 -1.45 4.66
N ALA A 39 12.72 -1.88 3.70
CA ALA A 39 13.18 -2.49 2.45
C ALA A 39 13.67 -1.46 1.41
N GLY A 40 13.59 -0.16 1.69
CA GLY A 40 14.02 0.92 0.79
C GLY A 40 12.96 1.39 -0.20
N HIS A 41 11.72 0.91 -0.11
CA HIS A 41 10.61 1.35 -0.96
C HIS A 41 9.83 2.52 -0.31
N ASN A 42 8.91 3.12 -1.08
CA ASN A 42 8.09 4.24 -0.61
C ASN A 42 6.67 3.79 -0.30
N VAL A 43 6.10 4.32 0.78
CA VAL A 43 4.65 4.26 1.01
C VAL A 43 4.04 5.56 0.49
N ALA A 44 3.51 5.50 -0.73
CA ALA A 44 2.93 6.66 -1.40
C ALA A 44 1.53 6.99 -0.90
N LEU A 45 0.79 5.98 -0.43
CA LEU A 45 -0.57 6.17 0.08
C LEU A 45 -0.89 5.13 1.15
N ARG A 46 -1.59 5.57 2.20
CA ARG A 46 -2.31 4.70 3.15
C ARG A 46 -3.80 4.99 3.12
N ALA A 47 -4.63 3.95 3.15
CA ALA A 47 -6.07 4.10 3.26
C ALA A 47 -6.68 2.94 4.06
N ILE A 48 -7.75 3.25 4.79
CA ILE A 48 -8.65 2.26 5.37
C ILE A 48 -9.96 2.31 4.59
N VAL A 49 -10.47 1.16 4.17
CA VAL A 49 -11.75 1.03 3.48
C VAL A 49 -12.63 0.03 4.22
N VAL A 50 -13.94 0.26 4.22
CA VAL A 50 -14.92 -0.70 4.77
C VAL A 50 -14.91 -1.99 3.95
N ASP A 51 -15.29 -3.11 4.57
CA ASP A 51 -15.34 -4.44 3.94
C ASP A 51 -16.59 -4.60 3.06
N ASP A 52 -16.64 -3.77 2.02
CA ASP A 52 -17.67 -3.74 1.01
C ASP A 52 -17.03 -3.83 -0.38
N GLN A 53 -17.51 -4.78 -1.19
CA GLN A 53 -17.00 -5.03 -2.53
C GLN A 53 -16.98 -3.77 -3.41
N ALA A 54 -18.05 -2.97 -3.38
CA ALA A 54 -18.15 -1.79 -4.23
C ALA A 54 -17.11 -0.72 -3.82
N THR A 55 -16.90 -0.56 -2.52
CA THR A 55 -15.90 0.35 -1.95
C THR A 55 -14.48 -0.08 -2.27
N ILE A 56 -14.16 -1.36 -2.09
CA ILE A 56 -12.84 -1.93 -2.39
C ILE A 56 -12.53 -1.77 -3.89
N VAL A 57 -13.46 -2.18 -4.78
CA VAL A 57 -13.26 -2.07 -6.23
C VAL A 57 -13.06 -0.62 -6.67
N ARG A 58 -13.83 0.32 -6.11
CA ARG A 58 -13.67 1.76 -6.41
C ARG A 58 -12.29 2.26 -6.01
N LYS A 59 -11.82 1.90 -4.81
CA LYS A 59 -10.49 2.30 -4.33
C LYS A 59 -9.39 1.70 -5.18
N LEU A 60 -9.45 0.40 -5.49
CA LEU A 60 -8.48 -0.27 -6.35
C LEU A 60 -8.43 0.35 -7.75
N LYS A 61 -9.59 0.64 -8.38
CA LYS A 61 -9.63 1.33 -9.67
C LYS A 61 -8.98 2.71 -9.64
N SER A 62 -9.16 3.45 -8.54
CA SER A 62 -8.49 4.75 -8.38
C SER A 62 -6.97 4.60 -8.32
N LEU A 63 -6.46 3.58 -7.61
CA LEU A 63 -5.03 3.37 -7.43
C LEU A 63 -4.36 2.81 -8.67
N ILE A 64 -4.99 1.86 -9.36
CA ILE A 64 -4.44 1.26 -10.60
C ILE A 64 -4.36 2.30 -11.73
N ASN A 65 -5.20 3.33 -11.71
CA ASN A 65 -5.14 4.43 -12.66
C ASN A 65 -4.17 5.55 -12.23
N ASP A 66 -3.62 5.49 -11.02
CA ASP A 66 -2.64 6.45 -10.54
C ASP A 66 -1.26 6.05 -11.04
N LYS A 67 -0.65 6.92 -11.87
CA LYS A 67 0.66 6.67 -12.48
C LYS A 67 1.80 6.71 -11.48
N GLU A 68 1.56 7.27 -10.30
CA GLU A 68 2.56 7.31 -9.23
C GLU A 68 2.54 6.05 -8.36
N ILE A 69 1.58 5.13 -8.55
CA ILE A 69 1.46 3.88 -7.77
C ILE A 69 1.93 2.69 -8.61
N ASP A 70 2.97 2.01 -8.13
CA ASP A 70 3.52 0.82 -8.77
C ASP A 70 2.89 -0.47 -8.22
N VAL A 71 2.55 -0.48 -6.93
CA VAL A 71 2.09 -1.67 -6.20
C VAL A 71 0.97 -1.30 -5.24
N VAL A 72 -0.03 -2.19 -5.12
CA VAL A 72 -1.07 -2.10 -4.09
C VAL A 72 -1.01 -3.31 -3.18
N PHE A 73 -0.85 -3.09 -1.87
CA PHE A 73 -1.08 -4.11 -0.85
C PHE A 73 -2.43 -3.90 -0.20
N ALA A 74 -3.18 -4.99 -0.01
CA ALA A 74 -4.44 -5.00 0.72
C ALA A 74 -4.37 -6.06 1.85
N THR A 75 -4.84 -5.71 3.04
CA THR A 75 -4.90 -6.59 4.23
C THR A 75 -6.22 -6.48 4.95
#